data_AF-A0A9P5RQQ7-F1
#
_entry.id   AF-A0A9P5RQQ7-F1
#
_cell.length_a   1.000
_cell.length_b   1.000
_cell.length_c   1.000
_cell.angle_alpha   90.00
_cell.angle_beta   90.00
_cell.angle_gamma   90.00
#
_symmetry.space_group_name_H-M   'P 1'
#
loop_
_entity.id
_entity.type
_entity.pdbx_description
1 polymer ?
#
loop_
_entity_poly.entity_id
_entity_poly.type
_entity_poly.pdbx_seq_one_letter_code
_entity_poly.pdbx_strand_id
1 'polypeptide(L)'
;MSLEEMITFTQEHCRLFPNLLMIARCHNDAFASNDDSPQEIQFRLLQSLPPLIKPTALNDKNWIQFAAKLQETDLSFVTSIAPLPFGSSLNKSMAVVVDTPFLHRYRALESIDIPSLDDDSFQWAVTERKQYDIEIEAGRIPQCPLVPLRNLTINYRKPAFGRQINDAAFAFGRTLRSMSASGDWWGDLTDFEKEHGFAIGADKGELCWNVPQLSNIAIIVRWTPAELPELRELYLVGTPAISFHPDTLRSTVNLERMEMTMTTTRAASRYILPAEEFDSEADGTEGDGGSDDDIEDSLRPEGFHSATPSAPSIPRKRPTWTWDWDLPKLVELTLNGEFAYKFKFKFLDKAPSLLYFSVDITSWSRQHGRTVEMADLLRPGFQHPELAHFLGRGKQRSKVIDSTDCGDADDTGFEDDQVWKEFQYVRVPAMSMFILTGPWSLESRVLEVLFGKVVPSIQDLTMWSQGYSVGEWVTSTKHLY
;
A
#
# COMPACT_ATOMS: atom_id res chain seq x y z
N MET A 1 8.62 50.77 2.37
CA MET A 1 7.61 50.64 1.32
C MET A 1 6.46 49.86 1.93
N SER A 2 5.25 50.41 1.92
CA SER A 2 4.07 49.67 2.36
C SER A 2 3.77 48.53 1.36
N LEU A 3 3.01 47.52 1.78
CA LEU A 3 2.66 46.40 0.91
C LEU A 3 1.85 46.85 -0.31
N GLU A 4 0.96 47.84 -0.16
CA GLU A 4 0.19 48.42 -1.27
C GLU A 4 1.06 49.21 -2.25
N GLU A 5 2.09 49.91 -1.76
CA GLU A 5 3.09 50.56 -2.62
C GLU A 5 3.85 49.53 -3.44
N MET A 6 4.17 48.36 -2.87
CA MET A 6 4.86 47.29 -3.59
C MET A 6 3.97 46.64 -4.66
N ILE A 7 2.68 46.44 -4.39
CA ILE A 7 1.71 45.99 -5.41
C ILE A 7 1.63 47.01 -6.54
N THR A 8 1.45 48.29 -6.22
CA THR A 8 1.37 49.38 -7.21
C THR A 8 2.65 49.46 -8.05
N PHE A 9 3.82 49.37 -7.42
CA PHE A 9 5.11 49.31 -8.10
C PHE A 9 5.18 48.12 -9.06
N THR A 10 4.77 46.93 -8.60
CA THR A 10 4.79 45.70 -9.41
C THR A 10 3.89 45.84 -10.63
N GLN A 11 2.69 46.39 -10.47
CA GLN A 11 1.73 46.63 -11.55
C GLN A 11 2.30 47.61 -12.60
N GLU A 12 2.79 48.76 -12.17
CA GLU A 12 3.38 49.75 -13.08
C GLU A 12 4.64 49.22 -13.78
N HIS A 13 5.47 48.46 -13.06
CA HIS A 13 6.67 47.85 -13.64
C HIS A 13 6.29 46.80 -14.69
N CYS A 14 5.35 45.91 -14.42
CA CYS A 14 4.87 44.92 -15.39
C CYS A 14 4.21 45.58 -16.62
N ARG A 15 3.53 46.72 -16.43
CA ARG A 15 2.91 47.50 -17.51
C ARG A 15 3.95 48.16 -18.42
N LEU A 16 4.99 48.77 -17.85
CA LEU A 16 6.04 49.46 -18.60
C LEU A 16 7.08 48.50 -19.20
N PHE A 17 7.34 47.39 -18.51
CA PHE A 17 8.39 46.44 -18.85
C PHE A 17 7.84 45.00 -18.82
N PRO A 18 7.04 44.61 -19.83
CA PRO A 18 6.44 43.29 -19.87
C PRO A 18 7.52 42.20 -19.82
N ASN A 19 7.30 41.19 -18.98
CA ASN A 19 8.17 40.02 -18.81
C ASN A 19 9.56 40.28 -18.17
N LEU A 20 9.89 41.50 -17.72
CA LEU A 20 11.14 41.73 -16.99
C LEU A 20 11.04 41.34 -15.51
N LEU A 21 9.92 41.67 -14.87
CA LEU A 21 9.67 41.32 -13.47
C LEU A 21 8.94 39.99 -13.39
N MET A 22 9.70 38.90 -13.18
CA MET A 22 9.15 37.54 -13.15
C MET A 22 8.81 37.05 -11.75
N ILE A 23 9.45 37.62 -10.72
CA ILE A 23 9.34 37.16 -9.33
C ILE A 23 9.21 38.38 -8.42
N ALA A 24 8.22 38.36 -7.54
CA ALA A 24 8.08 39.29 -6.43
C ALA A 24 7.75 38.49 -5.16
N ARG A 25 8.45 38.77 -4.07
CA ARG A 25 8.29 38.06 -2.79
C ARG A 25 8.28 39.04 -1.65
N CYS A 26 7.23 39.02 -0.84
CA CYS A 26 7.25 39.56 0.50
C CYS A 26 8.08 38.59 1.36
N HIS A 27 9.28 38.97 1.78
CA HIS A 27 9.93 38.25 2.88
C HIS A 27 9.42 38.85 4.18
N ASN A 28 8.80 38.04 5.04
CA ASN A 28 8.74 38.41 6.45
C ASN A 28 10.16 38.25 7.00
N ASP A 29 10.69 39.28 7.63
CA ASP A 29 11.93 39.14 8.37
C ASP A 29 11.80 37.98 9.35
N ALA A 30 12.79 37.09 9.36
CA ALA A 30 12.78 35.79 10.06
C ALA A 30 12.57 35.86 11.59
N PHE A 31 12.35 37.05 12.14
CA PHE A 31 12.15 37.34 13.57
C PHE A 31 10.74 37.84 13.91
N ALA A 32 9.84 38.04 12.93
CA ALA A 32 8.45 38.36 13.20
C ALA A 32 7.68 37.08 13.55
N SER A 33 7.76 36.67 14.81
CA SER A 33 6.93 35.59 15.34
C SER A 33 5.44 35.95 15.17
N ASN A 34 4.75 35.20 14.32
CA ASN A 34 3.29 35.10 14.16
C ASN A 34 2.54 36.15 13.32
N ASP A 35 3.17 37.19 12.77
CA ASP A 35 2.54 38.03 11.75
C ASP A 35 3.07 37.64 10.36
N ASP A 36 2.61 36.48 9.89
CA ASP A 36 2.75 36.14 8.48
C ASP A 36 2.13 37.27 7.65
N SER A 37 2.91 37.96 6.79
CA SER A 37 2.38 38.77 5.67
C SER A 37 1.08 38.14 5.19
N PRO A 38 -0.07 38.83 5.31
CA PRO A 38 -1.36 38.22 5.03
C PRO A 38 -1.31 37.54 3.67
N GLN A 39 -1.60 36.24 3.63
CA GLN A 39 -1.51 35.42 2.41
C GLN A 39 -2.25 36.07 1.23
N GLU A 40 -3.31 36.82 1.53
CA GLU A 40 -4.08 37.63 0.60
C GLU A 40 -3.25 38.70 -0.13
N ILE A 41 -2.36 39.40 0.59
CA ILE A 41 -1.49 40.42 0.00
C ILE A 41 -0.44 39.76 -0.90
N GLN A 42 0.18 38.66 -0.46
CA GLN A 42 1.12 37.92 -1.30
C GLN A 42 0.44 37.41 -2.57
N PHE A 43 -0.80 36.92 -2.46
CA PHE A 43 -1.59 36.50 -3.61
C PHE A 43 -1.90 37.68 -4.56
N ARG A 44 -2.32 38.84 -4.05
CA ARG A 44 -2.55 40.07 -4.85
C ARG A 44 -1.28 40.57 -5.54
N LEU A 45 -0.14 40.48 -4.86
CA LEU A 45 1.17 40.80 -5.45
C LEU A 45 1.47 39.87 -6.63
N LEU A 46 1.28 38.56 -6.46
CA LEU A 46 1.50 37.57 -7.51
C LEU A 46 0.49 37.68 -8.66
N GLN A 47 -0.75 38.09 -8.40
CA GLN A 47 -1.73 38.44 -9.44
C GLN A 47 -1.28 39.63 -10.31
N SER A 48 -0.38 40.47 -9.80
CA SER A 48 0.18 41.62 -10.51
C SER A 48 1.40 41.27 -11.37
N LEU A 49 1.96 40.05 -11.23
CA LEU A 49 3.03 39.54 -12.08
C LEU A 49 2.49 38.99 -13.41
N PRO A 50 3.32 38.92 -14.47
CA PRO A 50 2.94 38.21 -15.68
C PRO A 50 2.71 36.71 -15.40
N PRO A 51 1.91 36.02 -16.23
CA PRO A 51 1.79 34.56 -16.18
C PRO A 51 3.14 33.88 -16.41
N LEU A 52 3.26 32.62 -15.99
CA LEU A 52 4.48 31.86 -16.22
C LEU A 52 4.67 31.62 -17.72
N ILE A 53 5.86 31.92 -18.23
CA ILE A 53 6.19 31.77 -19.64
C ILE A 53 6.71 30.35 -19.88
N LYS A 54 5.92 29.53 -20.59
CA LYS A 54 6.25 28.14 -20.95
C LYS A 54 6.82 27.32 -19.78
N PRO A 55 6.12 27.25 -18.63
CA PRO A 55 6.59 26.46 -17.51
C PRO A 55 6.71 24.99 -17.91
N THR A 56 7.84 24.36 -17.59
CA THR A 56 8.04 22.91 -17.77
C THR A 56 7.75 22.13 -16.49
N ALA A 57 7.79 22.78 -15.34
CA ALA A 57 7.50 22.18 -14.04
C ALA A 57 6.72 23.16 -13.16
N LEU A 58 5.77 22.62 -12.39
CA LEU A 58 5.10 23.33 -11.30
C LEU A 58 5.59 22.77 -9.97
N ASN A 59 6.10 23.62 -9.09
CA ASN A 59 6.70 23.23 -7.80
C ASN A 59 6.51 24.31 -6.73
N ASP A 60 7.06 24.08 -5.55
CA ASP A 60 7.07 24.98 -4.40
C ASP A 60 7.47 26.43 -4.73
N LYS A 61 8.33 26.65 -5.72
CA LYS A 61 8.85 27.99 -6.07
C LYS A 61 7.92 28.82 -6.94
N ASN A 62 7.06 28.19 -7.75
CA ASN A 62 6.24 28.88 -8.75
C ASN A 62 4.74 28.58 -8.64
N TRP A 63 4.32 27.64 -7.78
CA TRP A 63 2.92 27.23 -7.64
C TRP A 63 1.97 28.38 -7.34
N ILE A 64 2.35 29.28 -6.42
CA ILE A 64 1.45 30.37 -6.01
C ILE A 64 1.24 31.38 -7.14
N GLN A 65 2.29 31.66 -7.94
CA GLN A 65 2.18 32.51 -9.13
C GLN A 65 1.30 31.86 -10.20
N PHE A 66 1.47 30.55 -10.41
CA PHE A 66 0.60 29.76 -11.28
C PHE A 66 -0.86 29.85 -10.82
N ALA A 67 -1.14 29.60 -9.54
CA ALA A 67 -2.50 29.67 -8.99
C ALA A 67 -3.12 31.07 -9.15
N ALA A 68 -2.33 32.13 -9.00
CA ALA A 68 -2.77 33.51 -9.21
C ALA A 68 -3.09 33.82 -10.69
N LYS A 69 -2.46 33.10 -11.63
CA LYS A 69 -2.55 33.29 -13.08
C LYS A 69 -3.00 32.03 -13.82
N LEU A 70 -3.89 31.25 -13.20
CA LEU A 70 -4.29 29.93 -13.67
C LEU A 70 -4.80 29.96 -15.12
N GLN A 71 -5.69 30.90 -15.44
CA GLN A 71 -6.30 31.01 -16.77
C GLN A 71 -5.36 31.58 -17.84
N GLU A 72 -4.40 32.42 -17.43
CA GLU A 72 -3.47 33.11 -18.34
C GLU A 72 -2.22 32.26 -18.67
N THR A 73 -1.85 31.34 -17.79
CA THR A 73 -0.63 30.52 -17.94
C THR A 73 -0.86 29.41 -18.95
N ASP A 74 -0.02 29.29 -19.98
CA ASP A 74 -0.04 28.17 -20.92
C ASP A 74 0.54 26.90 -20.28
N LEU A 75 -0.31 25.89 -20.09
CA LEU A 75 0.00 24.64 -19.42
C LEU A 75 0.43 23.52 -20.38
N SER A 76 0.43 23.77 -21.69
CA SER A 76 0.79 22.77 -22.70
C SER A 76 2.24 22.29 -22.59
N PHE A 77 3.11 23.07 -21.95
CA PHE A 77 4.54 22.78 -21.77
C PHE A 77 4.91 22.07 -20.46
N VAL A 78 3.98 21.99 -19.50
CA VAL A 78 4.29 21.43 -18.18
C VAL A 78 4.36 19.92 -18.27
N THR A 79 5.52 19.37 -17.91
CA THR A 79 5.79 17.93 -17.89
C THR A 79 5.72 17.36 -16.48
N SER A 80 5.88 18.18 -15.45
CA SER A 80 5.88 17.72 -14.05
C SER A 80 5.16 18.67 -13.10
N ILE A 81 4.41 18.08 -12.17
CA ILE A 81 3.86 18.77 -11.00
C ILE A 81 4.44 18.08 -9.77
N ALA A 82 5.30 18.80 -9.04
CA ALA A 82 5.97 18.32 -7.84
C ALA A 82 5.05 18.41 -6.62
N PRO A 83 5.31 17.61 -5.56
CA PRO A 83 4.55 17.70 -4.33
C PRO A 83 4.56 19.13 -3.80
N LEU A 84 3.36 19.62 -3.49
CA LEU A 84 3.18 20.95 -2.94
C LEU A 84 3.66 20.96 -1.49
N PRO A 85 4.48 21.94 -1.08
CA PRO A 85 5.02 21.93 0.27
C PRO A 85 3.87 21.99 1.27
N PHE A 86 3.91 21.12 2.26
CA PHE A 86 2.87 21.08 3.28
C PHE A 86 3.02 22.31 4.20
N GLY A 87 2.06 23.23 4.16
CA GLY A 87 2.08 24.45 4.96
C GLY A 87 0.78 25.25 4.91
N SER A 88 0.51 26.04 5.97
CA SER A 88 -0.69 26.86 6.14
C SER A 88 -0.92 27.89 5.02
N SER A 89 0.14 28.31 4.33
CA SER A 89 0.10 29.29 3.23
C SER A 89 -0.57 28.79 1.96
N LEU A 90 -0.57 27.48 1.71
CA LEU A 90 -1.05 26.92 0.45
C LEU A 90 -2.54 26.61 0.44
N ASN A 91 -3.21 26.61 1.58
CA ASN A 91 -4.62 26.21 1.66
C ASN A 91 -5.55 27.13 0.85
N LYS A 92 -5.29 28.44 0.81
CA LYS A 92 -6.10 29.38 0.01
C LYS A 92 -5.85 29.24 -1.50
N SER A 93 -4.59 29.15 -1.93
CA SER A 93 -4.27 28.94 -3.35
C SER A 93 -4.74 27.56 -3.84
N MET A 94 -4.74 26.56 -2.96
CA MET A 94 -5.26 25.23 -3.28
C MET A 94 -6.76 25.25 -3.54
N ALA A 95 -7.56 26.02 -2.79
CA ALA A 95 -8.99 26.13 -3.04
C ALA A 95 -9.29 26.60 -4.47
N VAL A 96 -8.59 27.64 -4.94
CA VAL A 96 -8.74 28.17 -6.31
C VAL A 96 -8.43 27.11 -7.38
N VAL A 97 -7.40 26.29 -7.13
CA VAL A 97 -6.96 25.25 -8.05
C VAL A 97 -7.90 24.03 -8.03
N VAL A 98 -8.41 23.66 -6.85
CA VAL A 98 -9.34 22.54 -6.68
C VAL A 98 -10.69 22.81 -7.37
N ASP A 99 -11.18 24.05 -7.33
CA ASP A 99 -12.50 24.38 -7.86
C ASP A 99 -12.55 24.55 -9.39
N THR A 100 -11.38 24.59 -10.05
CA THR A 100 -11.30 24.82 -11.49
C THR A 100 -10.80 23.57 -12.19
N PRO A 101 -11.48 23.01 -13.20
CA PRO A 101 -10.94 21.89 -13.96
C PRO A 101 -9.80 22.39 -14.87
N PHE A 102 -8.53 22.29 -14.44
CA PHE A 102 -7.36 22.74 -15.22
C PHE A 102 -6.49 21.60 -15.76
N LEU A 103 -6.62 20.38 -15.22
CA LEU A 103 -5.75 19.25 -15.57
C LEU A 103 -5.76 18.91 -17.07
N HIS A 104 -6.90 19.09 -17.74
CA HIS A 104 -7.08 18.84 -19.18
C HIS A 104 -6.20 19.71 -20.08
N ARG A 105 -5.57 20.76 -19.55
CA ARG A 105 -4.70 21.68 -20.29
C ARG A 105 -3.24 21.18 -20.35
N TYR A 106 -2.85 20.20 -19.55
CA TYR A 106 -1.49 19.66 -19.51
C TYR A 106 -1.25 18.60 -20.58
N ARG A 107 -0.94 19.03 -21.80
CA ARG A 107 -0.73 18.10 -22.92
C ARG A 107 0.62 17.39 -22.91
N ALA A 108 1.60 17.89 -22.18
CA ALA A 108 2.92 17.29 -22.04
C ALA A 108 3.15 16.61 -20.68
N LEU A 109 2.11 16.42 -19.85
CA LEU A 109 2.27 15.92 -18.49
C LEU A 109 2.82 14.49 -18.47
N GLU A 110 3.98 14.31 -17.82
CA GLU A 110 4.60 13.01 -17.61
C GLU A 110 4.55 12.57 -16.13
N SER A 111 4.54 13.52 -15.20
CA SER A 111 4.59 13.24 -13.76
C SER A 111 3.69 14.19 -12.98
N ILE A 112 2.87 13.66 -12.07
CA ILE A 112 2.01 14.47 -11.21
C ILE A 112 2.02 13.93 -9.78
N ASP A 113 2.26 14.82 -8.83
CA ASP A 113 2.15 14.58 -7.40
C ASP A 113 1.27 15.68 -6.80
N ILE A 114 0.02 15.31 -6.50
CA ILE A 114 -1.02 16.25 -6.07
C ILE A 114 -1.75 15.72 -4.84
N PRO A 115 -2.31 16.61 -4.01
CA PRO A 115 -3.33 16.18 -3.06
C PRO A 115 -4.57 15.68 -3.82
N SER A 116 -5.38 14.84 -3.17
CA SER A 116 -6.67 14.43 -3.70
C SER A 116 -7.52 15.66 -4.05
N LEU A 117 -7.94 15.73 -5.31
CA LEU A 117 -8.86 16.74 -5.84
C LEU A 117 -10.32 16.24 -5.71
N ASP A 118 -11.23 16.71 -6.56
CA ASP A 118 -12.58 16.14 -6.70
C ASP A 118 -12.57 14.76 -7.41
N ASP A 119 -13.61 13.97 -7.18
CA ASP A 119 -13.74 12.63 -7.76
C ASP A 119 -13.84 12.62 -9.30
N ASP A 120 -14.06 13.79 -9.93
CA ASP A 120 -14.18 13.99 -11.38
C ASP A 120 -12.92 14.56 -12.05
N SER A 121 -11.83 14.76 -11.30
CA SER A 121 -10.61 15.43 -11.79
C SER A 121 -9.96 14.77 -13.01
N PHE A 122 -10.18 13.48 -13.22
CA PHE A 122 -9.66 12.72 -14.37
C PHE A 122 -10.75 12.30 -15.37
N GLN A 123 -12.01 12.70 -15.18
CA GLN A 123 -13.13 12.30 -16.05
C GLN A 123 -12.97 12.80 -17.49
N TRP A 124 -12.33 13.96 -17.67
CA TRP A 124 -11.96 14.48 -18.99
C TRP A 124 -11.02 13.51 -19.72
N ALA A 125 -10.04 12.94 -19.01
CA ALA A 125 -9.04 12.04 -19.58
C ALA A 125 -9.66 10.68 -19.93
N VAL A 126 -10.61 10.20 -19.11
CA VAL A 126 -11.44 9.01 -19.41
C VAL A 126 -12.22 9.23 -20.71
N THR A 127 -12.82 10.40 -20.88
CA THR A 127 -13.59 10.75 -22.09
C THR A 127 -12.69 10.81 -23.32
N GLU A 128 -11.54 11.47 -23.23
CA GLU A 128 -10.55 11.52 -24.31
C GLU A 128 -10.04 10.12 -24.69
N ARG A 129 -9.79 9.25 -23.70
CA ARG A 129 -9.38 7.87 -23.91
C ARG A 129 -10.42 7.06 -24.67
N LYS A 130 -11.69 7.15 -24.28
CA LYS A 130 -12.81 6.48 -24.96
C LYS A 130 -12.93 6.95 -26.41
N GLN A 131 -12.86 8.27 -26.65
CA GLN A 131 -12.91 8.82 -27.99
C GLN A 131 -11.73 8.36 -28.86
N TYR A 132 -10.53 8.35 -28.29
CA TYR A 132 -9.32 7.84 -28.94
C TYR A 132 -9.50 6.38 -29.37
N ASP A 133 -10.02 5.51 -28.49
CA ASP A 133 -10.22 4.10 -28.79
C ASP A 133 -11.31 3.90 -29.88
N ILE A 134 -12.40 4.66 -29.85
CA ILE A 134 -13.43 4.67 -30.91
C ILE A 134 -12.83 5.08 -32.28
N GLU A 135 -11.93 6.06 -32.31
CA GLU A 135 -11.27 6.49 -33.54
C GLU A 135 -10.34 5.41 -34.09
N ILE A 136 -9.56 4.76 -33.23
CA ILE A 136 -8.69 3.62 -33.60
C ILE A 136 -9.50 2.43 -34.12
N GLU A 137 -10.59 2.06 -33.43
CA GLU A 137 -11.48 0.96 -33.86
C GLU A 137 -12.15 1.25 -35.20
N ALA A 138 -12.44 2.52 -35.48
CA ALA A 138 -12.95 2.96 -36.78
C ALA A 138 -11.86 3.09 -37.87
N GLY A 139 -10.59 2.76 -37.57
CA GLY A 139 -9.47 2.91 -38.50
C GLY A 139 -9.08 4.35 -38.81
N ARG A 140 -9.47 5.31 -37.96
CA ARG A 140 -9.15 6.74 -38.10
C ARG A 140 -7.91 7.10 -37.28
N ILE A 141 -7.15 8.10 -37.74
CA ILE A 141 -6.05 8.69 -36.97
C ILE A 141 -6.65 9.58 -35.88
N PRO A 142 -6.33 9.35 -34.60
CA PRO A 142 -6.90 10.16 -33.54
C PRO A 142 -6.52 11.63 -33.65
N GLN A 143 -7.49 12.53 -33.47
CA GLN A 143 -7.27 13.97 -33.61
C GLN A 143 -6.44 14.56 -32.46
N CYS A 144 -6.60 14.01 -31.26
CA CYS A 144 -5.89 14.43 -30.06
C CYS A 144 -5.03 13.29 -29.54
N PRO A 145 -3.70 13.48 -29.42
CA PRO A 145 -2.86 12.51 -28.74
C PRO A 145 -3.23 12.44 -27.25
N LEU A 146 -3.16 11.24 -26.67
CA LEU A 146 -3.35 11.05 -25.23
C LEU A 146 -2.19 11.67 -24.45
N VAL A 147 -2.49 12.14 -23.24
CA VAL A 147 -1.49 12.71 -22.35
C VAL A 147 -0.50 11.62 -21.90
N PRO A 148 0.82 11.86 -22.00
CA PRO A 148 1.84 10.85 -21.77
C PRO A 148 2.15 10.65 -20.27
N LEU A 149 1.13 10.56 -19.41
CA LEU A 149 1.34 10.46 -17.97
C LEU A 149 2.01 9.13 -17.61
N ARG A 150 3.18 9.21 -16.96
CA ARG A 150 4.01 8.06 -16.54
C ARG A 150 3.99 7.84 -15.03
N ASN A 151 3.99 8.92 -14.25
CA ASN A 151 4.04 8.84 -12.78
C ASN A 151 2.86 9.60 -12.18
N LEU A 152 2.06 8.92 -11.37
CA LEU A 152 0.94 9.50 -10.64
C LEU A 152 1.12 9.27 -9.13
N THR A 153 1.10 10.34 -8.35
CA THR A 153 0.99 10.28 -6.89
C THR A 153 -0.21 11.11 -6.46
N ILE A 154 -1.14 10.50 -5.73
CA ILE A 154 -2.29 11.18 -5.12
C ILE A 154 -2.18 11.08 -3.60
N ASN A 155 -2.09 12.23 -2.92
CA ASN A 155 -2.06 12.31 -1.47
C ASN A 155 -3.47 12.63 -0.94
N TYR A 156 -4.19 11.63 -0.46
CA TYR A 156 -5.53 11.77 0.07
C TYR A 156 -5.54 12.49 1.41
N ARG A 157 -6.28 13.61 1.47
CA ARG A 157 -6.56 14.34 2.72
C ARG A 157 -7.93 14.01 3.31
N LYS A 158 -8.84 13.47 2.48
CA LYS A 158 -10.23 13.11 2.79
C LYS A 158 -10.54 11.70 2.26
N PRO A 159 -11.39 10.88 2.93
CA PRO A 159 -11.53 9.49 2.56
C PRO A 159 -12.20 9.52 1.20
N ALA A 160 -11.66 8.76 0.25
CA ALA A 160 -12.15 8.80 -1.11
C ALA A 160 -12.51 7.41 -1.57
N PHE A 161 -13.50 7.32 -2.44
CA PHE A 161 -13.92 6.07 -3.08
C PHE A 161 -12.95 5.63 -4.18
N GLY A 162 -11.73 6.17 -4.20
CA GLY A 162 -10.66 5.85 -5.15
C GLY A 162 -11.00 6.06 -6.61
N ARG A 163 -12.09 6.79 -6.91
CA ARG A 163 -12.54 7.07 -8.27
C ARG A 163 -11.45 7.78 -9.09
N GLN A 164 -10.74 8.73 -8.50
CA GLN A 164 -9.61 9.41 -9.15
C GLN A 164 -8.54 8.43 -9.66
N ILE A 165 -8.19 7.43 -8.85
CA ILE A 165 -7.22 6.41 -9.25
C ILE A 165 -7.79 5.53 -10.35
N ASN A 166 -9.05 5.10 -10.24
CA ASN A 166 -9.70 4.30 -11.28
C ASN A 166 -9.73 5.02 -12.62
N ASP A 167 -10.13 6.29 -12.62
CA ASP A 167 -10.22 7.13 -13.81
C ASP A 167 -8.82 7.37 -14.40
N ALA A 168 -7.81 7.62 -13.56
CA ALA A 168 -6.43 7.76 -14.03
C ALA A 168 -5.83 6.45 -14.57
N ALA A 169 -6.10 5.30 -13.92
CA ALA A 169 -5.67 3.99 -14.39
C ALA A 169 -6.27 3.66 -15.76
N PHE A 170 -7.57 3.93 -15.93
CA PHE A 170 -8.26 3.75 -17.20
C PHE A 170 -7.71 4.71 -18.27
N ALA A 171 -7.62 6.00 -17.96
CA ALA A 171 -7.24 7.03 -18.92
C ALA A 171 -5.76 6.91 -19.37
N PHE A 172 -4.86 6.58 -18.44
CA PHE A 172 -3.42 6.61 -18.69
C PHE A 172 -2.78 5.22 -18.69
N GLY A 173 -3.55 4.13 -18.62
CA GLY A 173 -2.98 2.79 -18.43
C GLY A 173 -1.96 2.35 -19.48
N ARG A 174 -2.04 2.90 -20.71
CA ARG A 174 -1.04 2.66 -21.76
C ARG A 174 0.30 3.35 -21.54
N THR A 175 0.34 4.44 -20.77
CA THR A 175 1.55 5.29 -20.57
C THR A 175 2.06 5.24 -19.14
N LEU A 176 1.20 4.86 -18.19
CA LEU A 176 1.47 4.86 -16.77
C LEU A 176 2.47 3.77 -16.40
N ARG A 177 3.53 4.17 -15.69
CA ARG A 177 4.64 3.31 -15.24
C ARG A 177 4.70 3.17 -13.72
N SER A 178 4.29 4.22 -13.02
CA SER A 178 4.28 4.28 -11.57
C SER A 178 3.00 4.94 -11.10
N MET A 179 2.37 4.35 -10.10
CA MET A 179 1.14 4.87 -9.52
C MET A 179 1.17 4.68 -8.00
N SER A 180 0.97 5.77 -7.26
CA SER A 180 0.98 5.81 -5.81
C SER A 180 -0.22 6.59 -5.27
N ALA A 181 -0.80 6.10 -4.19
CA ALA A 181 -1.89 6.73 -3.47
C ALA A 181 -1.58 6.59 -1.99
N SER A 182 -1.23 7.70 -1.37
CA SER A 182 -0.98 7.79 0.05
C SER A 182 -2.11 8.56 0.71
N GLY A 183 -2.23 8.46 2.03
CA GLY A 183 -3.10 9.35 2.78
C GLY A 183 -2.45 9.72 4.10
N ASP A 184 -2.25 11.02 4.33
CA ASP A 184 -1.74 11.55 5.59
C ASP A 184 -2.89 11.64 6.60
N TRP A 185 -3.34 10.48 7.03
CA TRP A 185 -4.49 10.33 7.91
C TRP A 185 -4.08 10.46 9.36
N TRP A 186 -4.09 11.69 9.86
CA TRP A 186 -3.87 11.99 11.28
C TRP A 186 -5.16 11.85 12.13
N GLY A 187 -6.25 11.32 11.57
CA GLY A 187 -7.54 11.13 12.25
C GLY A 187 -7.60 9.88 13.13
N ASP A 188 -8.49 9.89 14.13
CA ASP A 188 -8.70 8.79 15.07
C ASP A 188 -9.31 7.56 14.36
N LEU A 189 -8.75 6.38 14.61
CA LEU A 189 -9.13 5.13 13.92
C LEU A 189 -10.58 4.68 14.22
N THR A 190 -11.22 5.26 15.24
CA THR A 190 -12.58 4.87 15.66
C THR A 190 -13.67 5.27 14.65
N ASP A 191 -13.42 6.23 13.77
CA ASP A 191 -14.38 6.59 12.70
C ASP A 191 -14.27 5.69 11.45
N PHE A 192 -13.22 4.86 11.38
CA PHE A 192 -12.94 4.01 10.21
C PHE A 192 -13.92 2.85 10.05
N GLU A 193 -14.53 2.38 11.15
CA GLU A 193 -15.56 1.32 11.10
C GLU A 193 -16.91 1.83 10.58
N LYS A 194 -17.15 3.16 10.63
CA LYS A 194 -18.44 3.76 10.25
C LYS A 194 -18.42 4.43 8.87
N GLU A 195 -17.25 4.85 8.36
CA GLU A 195 -17.16 5.52 7.06
C GLU A 195 -16.14 4.88 6.11
N HIS A 196 -16.68 4.11 5.17
CA HIS A 196 -16.21 3.88 3.81
C HIS A 196 -14.69 4.02 3.57
N GLY A 197 -13.95 2.94 3.85
CA GLY A 197 -12.55 2.85 3.43
C GLY A 197 -12.38 3.06 1.92
N PHE A 198 -11.14 3.26 1.48
CA PHE A 198 -10.79 3.42 0.07
C PHE A 198 -11.12 2.19 -0.78
N ALA A 199 -11.93 2.39 -1.81
CA ALA A 199 -12.26 1.40 -2.83
C ALA A 199 -11.54 1.73 -4.12
N ILE A 200 -10.89 0.77 -4.75
CA ILE A 200 -10.23 0.97 -6.04
C ILE A 200 -10.49 -0.31 -6.83
N GLY A 201 -10.88 -0.26 -8.11
CA GLY A 201 -11.54 -1.40 -8.76
C GLY A 201 -13.06 -1.42 -8.51
N ALA A 202 -13.79 -1.88 -9.52
CA ALA A 202 -15.20 -1.59 -9.83
C ALA A 202 -16.19 -1.62 -8.65
N ASP A 203 -17.07 -0.62 -8.58
CA ASP A 203 -18.33 -0.69 -7.81
C ASP A 203 -19.42 -1.49 -8.56
N LYS A 204 -19.20 -1.81 -9.86
CA LYS A 204 -20.21 -2.41 -10.77
C LYS A 204 -19.66 -3.33 -11.89
N GLY A 205 -18.67 -4.17 -11.62
CA GLY A 205 -18.35 -5.35 -12.45
C GLY A 205 -17.67 -5.17 -13.83
N GLU A 206 -17.32 -3.96 -14.28
CA GLU A 206 -16.83 -3.74 -15.67
C GLU A 206 -15.41 -3.16 -15.82
N LEU A 207 -14.63 -2.97 -14.75
CA LEU A 207 -13.29 -2.36 -14.86
C LEU A 207 -12.18 -3.38 -14.59
N CYS A 208 -11.68 -4.00 -15.66
CA CYS A 208 -10.37 -4.64 -15.69
C CYS A 208 -9.32 -3.55 -15.97
N TRP A 209 -8.43 -3.28 -15.02
CA TRP A 209 -7.29 -2.39 -15.30
C TRP A 209 -6.38 -3.05 -16.32
N ASN A 210 -6.23 -2.44 -17.49
CA ASN A 210 -5.22 -2.80 -18.47
C ASN A 210 -4.10 -1.75 -18.43
N VAL A 211 -3.14 -1.97 -17.55
CA VAL A 211 -2.02 -1.07 -17.25
C VAL A 211 -0.69 -1.77 -17.57
N PRO A 212 -0.43 -2.12 -18.85
CA PRO A 212 0.62 -3.07 -19.21
C PRO A 212 2.04 -2.55 -18.97
N GLN A 213 2.22 -1.24 -18.74
CA GLN A 213 3.52 -0.65 -18.42
C GLN A 213 3.70 -0.38 -16.92
N LEU A 214 2.72 -0.70 -16.08
CA LEU A 214 2.75 -0.40 -14.66
C LEU A 214 3.76 -1.31 -13.95
N SER A 215 4.91 -0.72 -13.62
CA SER A 215 6.00 -1.39 -12.92
C SER A 215 5.93 -1.22 -11.41
N ASN A 216 5.33 -0.13 -10.93
CA ASN A 216 5.26 0.18 -9.50
C ASN A 216 3.82 0.55 -9.12
N ILE A 217 3.27 -0.13 -8.12
CA ILE A 217 1.97 0.18 -7.54
C ILE A 217 2.07 0.31 -6.03
N ALA A 218 1.63 1.45 -5.53
CA ALA A 218 1.41 1.70 -4.10
C ALA A 218 -0.05 2.09 -3.88
N ILE A 219 -0.97 1.28 -4.44
CA ILE A 219 -2.40 1.58 -4.52
C ILE A 219 -3.25 0.30 -4.48
N ILE A 220 -4.45 0.43 -3.91
CA ILE A 220 -5.46 -0.60 -3.67
C ILE A 220 -6.02 -1.10 -5.01
N VAL A 221 -6.39 -2.38 -5.08
CA VAL A 221 -7.51 -2.87 -5.91
C VAL A 221 -8.34 -3.77 -5.00
N ARG A 222 -9.63 -3.49 -4.90
CA ARG A 222 -10.63 -4.13 -4.06
C ARG A 222 -11.21 -5.32 -4.80
N TRP A 223 -11.10 -6.47 -4.17
CA TRP A 223 -11.97 -7.65 -4.36
C TRP A 223 -12.01 -8.29 -5.74
N THR A 224 -11.28 -7.78 -6.72
CA THR A 224 -11.11 -8.39 -8.03
C THR A 224 -9.62 -8.60 -8.30
N PRO A 225 -9.21 -9.80 -8.76
CA PRO A 225 -7.85 -10.01 -9.23
C PRO A 225 -7.54 -9.03 -10.37
N ALA A 226 -6.39 -8.37 -10.30
CA ALA A 226 -5.85 -7.59 -11.41
C ALA A 226 -4.80 -8.39 -12.18
N GLU A 227 -4.70 -8.19 -13.49
CA GLU A 227 -3.61 -8.73 -14.30
C GLU A 227 -2.49 -7.70 -14.43
N LEU A 228 -1.39 -7.91 -13.71
CA LEU A 228 -0.27 -6.97 -13.59
C LEU A 228 1.07 -7.65 -13.94
N PRO A 229 1.26 -8.17 -15.16
CA PRO A 229 2.42 -8.99 -15.52
C PRO A 229 3.76 -8.25 -15.45
N GLU A 230 3.78 -6.94 -15.65
CA GLU A 230 5.00 -6.12 -15.62
C GLU A 230 5.28 -5.49 -14.25
N LEU A 231 4.48 -5.79 -13.23
CA LEU A 231 4.66 -5.24 -11.89
C LEU A 231 5.96 -5.77 -11.26
N ARG A 232 6.80 -4.85 -10.80
CA ARG A 232 8.08 -5.13 -10.14
C ARG A 232 8.07 -4.80 -8.67
N GLU A 233 7.38 -3.73 -8.28
CA GLU A 233 7.32 -3.32 -6.88
C GLU A 233 5.86 -3.14 -6.43
N LEU A 234 5.51 -3.80 -5.33
CA LEU A 234 4.19 -3.75 -4.71
C LEU A 234 4.31 -3.33 -3.25
N TYR A 235 3.76 -2.17 -2.89
CA TYR A 235 3.73 -1.66 -1.53
C TYR A 235 2.28 -1.56 -1.04
N LEU A 236 1.92 -2.41 -0.08
CA LEU A 236 0.60 -2.49 0.52
C LEU A 236 0.68 -2.11 1.99
N VAL A 237 0.05 -1.00 2.37
CA VAL A 237 0.19 -0.43 3.70
C VAL A 237 -1.19 -0.15 4.32
N GLY A 238 -1.50 -0.73 5.48
CA GLY A 238 -2.77 -0.53 6.19
C GLY A 238 -3.96 -1.20 5.49
N THR A 239 -5.07 -0.47 5.34
CA THR A 239 -6.28 -0.94 4.63
C THR A 239 -6.01 -1.52 3.23
N PRO A 240 -5.12 -0.94 2.39
CA PRO A 240 -4.67 -1.59 1.16
C PRO A 240 -4.22 -3.03 1.30
N ALA A 241 -3.43 -3.35 2.32
CA ALA A 241 -2.94 -4.71 2.51
C ALA A 241 -4.07 -5.69 2.89
N ILE A 242 -5.07 -5.21 3.64
CA ILE A 242 -6.23 -6.01 4.06
C ILE A 242 -7.18 -6.31 2.88
N SER A 243 -7.33 -5.34 1.98
CA SER A 243 -8.32 -5.36 0.91
C SER A 243 -7.79 -5.81 -0.45
N PHE A 244 -6.48 -5.99 -0.58
CA PHE A 244 -5.83 -6.47 -1.78
C PHE A 244 -6.24 -7.90 -2.10
N HIS A 245 -6.62 -8.16 -3.35
CA HIS A 245 -7.00 -9.50 -3.79
C HIS A 245 -5.75 -10.34 -4.11
N PRO A 246 -5.45 -11.41 -3.37
CA PRO A 246 -4.20 -12.16 -3.48
C PRO A 246 -4.00 -12.84 -4.84
N ASP A 247 -5.07 -13.20 -5.56
CA ASP A 247 -4.93 -13.78 -6.92
C ASP A 247 -4.29 -12.84 -7.94
N THR A 248 -4.25 -11.52 -7.67
CA THR A 248 -3.45 -10.58 -8.47
C THR A 248 -2.00 -11.04 -8.59
N LEU A 249 -1.46 -11.63 -7.51
CA LEU A 249 -0.08 -12.11 -7.45
C LEU A 249 0.21 -13.30 -8.37
N ARG A 250 -0.82 -13.99 -8.89
CA ARG A 250 -0.64 -15.05 -9.89
C ARG A 250 -0.19 -14.50 -11.24
N SER A 251 -0.56 -13.26 -11.54
CA SER A 251 -0.18 -12.60 -12.79
C SER A 251 1.14 -11.84 -12.68
N THR A 252 1.57 -11.45 -11.47
CA THR A 252 2.75 -10.59 -11.22
C THR A 252 4.07 -11.38 -11.19
N VAL A 253 4.36 -12.16 -12.23
CA VAL A 253 5.56 -13.03 -12.29
C VAL A 253 6.88 -12.26 -12.29
N ASN A 254 6.83 -10.95 -12.58
CA ASN A 254 7.98 -10.05 -12.59
C ASN A 254 8.20 -9.31 -11.26
N LEU A 255 7.44 -9.63 -10.21
CA LEU A 255 7.53 -8.94 -8.93
C LEU A 255 8.92 -9.18 -8.29
N GLU A 256 9.65 -8.10 -8.07
CA GLU A 256 10.99 -8.06 -7.47
C GLU A 256 10.91 -7.66 -5.99
N ARG A 257 10.00 -6.76 -5.62
CA ARG A 257 9.83 -6.27 -4.24
C ARG A 257 8.38 -6.29 -3.82
N MET A 258 8.13 -6.83 -2.63
CA MET A 258 6.80 -6.86 -2.04
C MET A 258 6.85 -6.44 -0.57
N GLU A 259 6.09 -5.41 -0.23
CA GLU A 259 5.90 -4.96 1.14
C GLU A 259 4.43 -5.03 1.50
N MET A 260 4.10 -5.73 2.58
CA MET A 260 2.78 -5.75 3.19
C MET A 260 2.87 -5.39 4.66
N THR A 261 2.45 -4.17 5.00
CA THR A 261 2.57 -3.64 6.35
C THR A 261 1.27 -3.07 6.86
N MET A 262 1.07 -3.16 8.17
CA MET A 262 0.09 -2.40 8.94
C MET A 262 0.83 -1.21 9.54
N THR A 263 0.80 -0.05 8.89
CA THR A 263 1.28 1.17 9.55
C THR A 263 0.19 1.76 10.41
N THR A 264 0.52 1.97 11.68
CA THR A 264 -0.23 2.85 12.57
C THR A 264 0.50 4.18 12.64
N THR A 265 -0.19 5.27 12.34
CA THR A 265 0.41 6.59 12.06
C THR A 265 1.16 7.24 13.22
N ARG A 266 1.15 6.71 14.46
CA ARG A 266 1.68 7.44 15.63
C ARG A 266 2.26 6.63 16.80
N ALA A 267 3.07 5.60 16.54
CA ALA A 267 3.75 4.83 17.60
C ALA A 267 2.87 3.85 18.41
N ALA A 268 1.64 3.59 17.97
CA ALA A 268 0.80 2.54 18.51
C ALA A 268 0.85 1.30 17.61
N SER A 269 1.92 0.50 17.72
CA SER A 269 1.89 -0.98 17.57
C SER A 269 0.96 -1.64 16.53
N ARG A 270 1.54 -2.49 15.70
CA ARG A 270 0.85 -3.26 14.65
C ARG A 270 -0.33 -4.04 15.21
N TYR A 271 -1.51 -3.81 14.64
CA TYR A 271 -2.72 -4.55 14.99
C TYR A 271 -2.68 -5.94 14.35
N ILE A 272 -2.88 -6.95 15.18
CA ILE A 272 -3.10 -8.34 14.77
C ILE A 272 -4.41 -8.71 15.46
N LEU A 273 -5.41 -9.15 14.69
CA LEU A 273 -6.68 -9.59 15.25
C LEU A 273 -6.42 -10.79 16.18
N PRO A 274 -7.19 -10.94 17.27
CA PRO A 274 -7.17 -12.15 18.09
C PRO A 274 -7.32 -13.41 17.23
N ALA A 275 -6.67 -14.51 17.65
CA ALA A 275 -6.61 -15.73 16.85
C ALA A 275 -8.00 -16.30 16.55
N GLU A 276 -8.92 -16.16 17.51
CA GLU A 276 -10.30 -16.64 17.46
C GLU A 276 -11.13 -15.94 16.37
N GLU A 277 -10.80 -14.69 16.04
CA GLU A 277 -11.48 -13.91 15.01
C GLU A 277 -11.08 -14.33 13.58
N PHE A 278 -9.92 -14.96 13.42
CA PHE A 278 -9.50 -15.45 12.10
C PHE A 278 -10.28 -16.69 11.66
N ASP A 279 -10.65 -17.56 12.60
CA ASP A 279 -11.36 -18.79 12.29
C ASP A 279 -12.86 -18.54 12.04
N SER A 280 -13.45 -17.53 12.70
CA SER A 280 -14.86 -17.16 12.53
C SER A 280 -15.16 -16.50 11.18
N GLU A 281 -14.20 -15.76 10.59
CA GLU A 281 -14.34 -15.20 9.24
C GLU A 281 -14.38 -16.28 8.14
N ALA A 282 -13.76 -17.43 8.38
CA ALA A 282 -13.63 -18.48 7.37
C ALA A 282 -14.95 -19.23 7.16
N ASP A 283 -15.68 -19.49 8.25
CA ASP A 283 -16.80 -20.44 8.25
C ASP A 283 -18.04 -19.92 7.52
N GLY A 284 -18.08 -18.62 7.20
CA GLY A 284 -19.01 -18.03 6.24
C GLY A 284 -20.46 -18.45 6.44
N THR A 285 -20.83 -18.84 7.66
CA THR A 285 -22.16 -19.28 8.00
C THR A 285 -22.94 -18.00 7.94
N GLU A 286 -23.51 -17.74 6.75
CA GLU A 286 -24.64 -16.85 6.58
C GLU A 286 -25.59 -17.30 7.67
N GLY A 287 -25.58 -16.58 8.79
CA GLY A 287 -26.54 -16.78 9.84
C GLY A 287 -27.85 -16.56 9.14
N ASP A 288 -28.50 -17.66 8.78
CA ASP A 288 -29.84 -17.71 8.23
C ASP A 288 -30.62 -16.79 9.14
N GLY A 289 -30.91 -15.60 8.61
CA GLY A 289 -31.40 -14.48 9.38
C GLY A 289 -32.68 -14.95 10.00
N GLY A 290 -32.60 -15.39 11.26
CA GLY A 290 -33.72 -15.83 12.04
C GLY A 290 -34.77 -14.77 11.88
N SER A 291 -35.87 -15.17 11.25
CA SER A 291 -37.03 -14.34 10.96
C SER A 291 -37.41 -13.57 12.22
N ASP A 292 -37.03 -12.29 12.29
CA ASP A 292 -37.57 -11.29 13.22
C ASP A 292 -38.99 -10.84 12.78
N ASP A 293 -39.72 -11.72 12.09
CA ASP A 293 -41.17 -11.65 11.97
C ASP A 293 -41.73 -12.26 13.26
N ASP A 294 -41.92 -11.45 14.30
CA ASP A 294 -43.00 -11.59 15.31
C ASP A 294 -42.77 -10.68 16.54
N ILE A 295 -42.51 -9.37 16.33
CA ILE A 295 -42.82 -8.38 17.39
C ILE A 295 -43.80 -7.36 16.82
N GLU A 296 -45.05 -7.54 17.24
CA GLU A 296 -46.24 -6.77 16.93
C GLU A 296 -46.03 -5.26 16.89
N ASP A 297 -46.29 -4.77 15.69
CA ASP A 297 -46.85 -3.47 15.36
C ASP A 297 -48.00 -3.07 16.31
N SER A 298 -47.80 -1.98 17.06
CA SER A 298 -48.90 -1.14 17.51
C SER A 298 -48.42 0.27 17.79
N LEU A 299 -48.88 1.18 16.91
CA LEU A 299 -49.02 2.64 17.08
C LEU A 299 -47.83 3.50 16.66
N ARG A 300 -47.61 3.65 15.34
CA ARG A 300 -47.08 4.91 14.79
C ARG A 300 -47.89 5.42 13.59
N PRO A 301 -48.11 6.75 13.48
CA PRO A 301 -49.06 7.32 12.53
C PRO A 301 -48.47 7.42 11.12
N GLU A 302 -49.32 7.15 10.15
CA GLU A 302 -49.08 7.22 8.71
C GLU A 302 -48.50 8.56 8.27
N GLY A 303 -47.32 8.55 7.65
CA GLY A 303 -46.71 9.74 7.08
C GLY A 303 -45.48 9.45 6.22
N PHE A 304 -45.70 9.21 4.92
CA PHE A 304 -44.72 9.29 3.82
C PHE A 304 -43.42 8.46 3.98
N HIS A 305 -43.50 7.15 3.75
CA HIS A 305 -42.33 6.32 3.44
C HIS A 305 -42.09 6.27 1.93
N SER A 306 -41.13 7.06 1.45
CA SER A 306 -40.50 6.85 0.14
C SER A 306 -39.62 5.60 0.25
N ALA A 307 -40.15 4.45 -0.17
CA ALA A 307 -39.41 3.19 -0.27
C ALA A 307 -38.34 3.34 -1.36
N THR A 308 -37.16 3.81 -0.96
CA THR A 308 -35.98 3.76 -1.81
C THR A 308 -35.50 2.31 -1.76
N PRO A 309 -35.47 1.56 -2.87
CA PRO A 309 -35.00 0.18 -2.85
C PRO A 309 -33.55 0.16 -2.34
N SER A 310 -33.35 -0.45 -1.17
CA SER A 310 -32.03 -0.70 -0.61
C SER A 310 -31.27 -1.56 -1.62
N ALA A 311 -30.22 -1.01 -2.20
CA ALA A 311 -29.36 -1.74 -3.11
C ALA A 311 -28.83 -3.00 -2.38
N PRO A 312 -28.81 -4.17 -3.03
CA PRO A 312 -28.31 -5.39 -2.42
C PRO A 312 -26.85 -5.17 -1.98
N SER A 313 -26.63 -5.17 -0.67
CA SER A 313 -25.29 -5.12 -0.09
C SER A 313 -24.63 -6.46 -0.34
N ILE A 314 -23.74 -6.54 -1.34
CA ILE A 314 -22.91 -7.72 -1.56
C ILE A 314 -22.09 -7.97 -0.28
N PRO A 315 -22.20 -9.16 0.36
CA PRO A 315 -21.45 -9.47 1.56
C PRO A 315 -19.95 -9.33 1.28
N ARG A 316 -19.30 -8.42 2.02
CA ARG A 316 -17.88 -8.07 1.85
C ARG A 316 -17.01 -9.09 2.58
N LYS A 317 -16.80 -10.29 2.01
CA LYS A 317 -15.92 -11.31 2.61
C LYS A 317 -14.45 -10.98 2.36
N ARG A 318 -13.66 -10.84 3.42
CA ARG A 318 -12.21 -10.58 3.41
C ARG A 318 -11.42 -11.55 2.50
N PRO A 319 -10.41 -11.10 1.72
CA PRO A 319 -9.68 -11.99 0.84
C PRO A 319 -8.88 -12.97 1.70
N THR A 320 -8.96 -14.25 1.38
CA THR A 320 -8.17 -15.28 2.07
C THR A 320 -6.81 -15.38 1.41
N TRP A 321 -5.75 -15.09 2.16
CA TRP A 321 -4.37 -15.19 1.70
C TRP A 321 -3.95 -16.66 1.58
N THR A 322 -3.90 -17.17 0.35
CA THR A 322 -3.54 -18.57 0.04
C THR A 322 -2.04 -18.80 -0.07
N TRP A 323 -1.26 -17.75 -0.36
CA TRP A 323 0.20 -17.76 -0.49
C TRP A 323 0.76 -18.84 -1.43
N ASP A 324 -0.02 -19.21 -2.45
CA ASP A 324 0.31 -20.23 -3.46
C ASP A 324 0.87 -19.60 -4.75
N TRP A 325 1.43 -18.40 -4.64
CA TRP A 325 1.89 -17.62 -5.78
C TRP A 325 3.27 -18.07 -6.27
N ASP A 326 3.49 -17.94 -7.57
CA ASP A 326 4.79 -18.20 -8.20
C ASP A 326 5.51 -16.87 -8.43
N LEU A 327 6.44 -16.54 -7.53
CA LEU A 327 7.15 -15.26 -7.51
C LEU A 327 8.67 -15.49 -7.73
N PRO A 328 9.08 -16.01 -8.89
CA PRO A 328 10.45 -16.48 -9.12
C PRO A 328 11.49 -15.36 -9.09
N LYS A 329 11.06 -14.11 -9.32
CA LYS A 329 11.92 -12.92 -9.32
C LYS A 329 11.89 -12.13 -8.02
N LEU A 330 11.14 -12.57 -7.01
CA LEU A 330 11.03 -11.83 -5.75
C LEU A 330 12.40 -11.83 -5.05
N VAL A 331 12.95 -10.63 -4.90
CA VAL A 331 14.25 -10.34 -4.26
C VAL A 331 14.05 -9.86 -2.83
N GLU A 332 12.96 -9.13 -2.57
CA GLU A 332 12.67 -8.51 -1.28
C GLU A 332 11.23 -8.78 -0.84
N LEU A 333 11.06 -9.31 0.37
CA LEU A 333 9.76 -9.52 0.98
C LEU A 333 9.75 -8.97 2.41
N THR A 334 8.88 -7.99 2.64
CA THR A 334 8.65 -7.40 3.96
C THR A 334 7.20 -7.61 4.37
N LEU A 335 6.99 -8.32 5.48
CA LEU A 335 5.67 -8.58 6.05
C LEU A 335 5.64 -8.10 7.51
N ASN A 336 4.56 -7.45 7.92
CA ASN A 336 4.34 -7.18 9.33
C ASN A 336 2.87 -7.34 9.77
N GLY A 337 2.63 -7.33 11.08
CA GLY A 337 1.29 -7.44 11.64
C GLY A 337 0.63 -8.77 11.30
N GLU A 338 -0.63 -8.76 10.86
CA GLU A 338 -1.36 -10.00 10.56
C GLU A 338 -0.78 -10.81 9.40
N PHE A 339 -0.15 -10.16 8.41
CA PHE A 339 0.41 -10.87 7.26
C PHE A 339 1.62 -11.68 7.70
N ALA A 340 2.48 -11.08 8.51
CA ALA A 340 3.58 -11.77 9.17
C ALA A 340 3.07 -12.92 10.07
N TYR A 341 1.97 -12.69 10.80
CA TYR A 341 1.40 -13.70 11.70
C TYR A 341 0.85 -14.91 10.94
N LYS A 342 0.18 -14.69 9.80
CA LYS A 342 -0.39 -15.77 8.96
C LYS A 342 0.63 -16.45 8.05
N PHE A 343 1.80 -15.84 7.81
CA PHE A 343 2.79 -16.28 6.82
C PHE A 343 3.48 -17.59 7.17
N LYS A 344 3.39 -18.67 6.37
CA LYS A 344 4.14 -19.91 6.60
C LYS A 344 5.38 -19.98 5.71
N PHE A 345 6.53 -20.41 6.26
CA PHE A 345 7.80 -20.47 5.52
C PHE A 345 7.72 -21.31 4.24
N LYS A 346 6.84 -22.31 4.20
CA LYS A 346 6.62 -23.15 3.02
C LYS A 346 6.18 -22.35 1.78
N PHE A 347 5.66 -21.14 1.96
CA PHE A 347 5.29 -20.23 0.89
C PHE A 347 6.50 -19.65 0.15
N LEU A 348 7.71 -19.79 0.70
CA LEU A 348 8.95 -19.40 0.02
C LEU A 348 9.42 -20.42 -1.04
N ASP A 349 8.77 -21.59 -1.22
CA ASP A 349 9.16 -22.60 -2.23
C ASP A 349 9.24 -22.03 -3.65
N LYS A 350 8.43 -21.00 -3.93
CA LYS A 350 8.35 -20.34 -5.24
C LYS A 350 9.06 -18.99 -5.31
N ALA A 351 9.92 -18.69 -4.35
CA ALA A 351 10.72 -17.47 -4.32
C ALA A 351 12.23 -17.77 -4.21
N PRO A 352 12.84 -18.50 -5.17
CA PRO A 352 14.25 -18.91 -5.10
C PRO A 352 15.24 -17.74 -5.15
N SER A 353 14.83 -16.58 -5.66
CA SER A 353 15.66 -15.37 -5.82
C SER A 353 15.65 -14.45 -4.60
N LEU A 354 14.94 -14.81 -3.53
CA LEU A 354 14.75 -13.94 -2.38
C LEU A 354 16.08 -13.71 -1.65
N LEU A 355 16.54 -12.46 -1.61
CA LEU A 355 17.78 -12.03 -0.96
C LEU A 355 17.50 -11.47 0.44
N TYR A 356 16.42 -10.69 0.57
CA TYR A 356 16.01 -10.03 1.79
C TYR A 356 14.62 -10.52 2.22
N PHE A 357 14.53 -11.01 3.46
CA PHE A 357 13.26 -11.38 4.05
C PHE A 357 13.11 -10.79 5.45
N SER A 358 12.08 -9.97 5.65
CA SER A 358 11.74 -9.39 6.94
C SER A 358 10.31 -9.73 7.33
N VAL A 359 10.14 -10.36 8.50
CA VAL A 359 8.82 -10.74 9.02
C VAL A 359 8.69 -10.33 10.49
N ASP A 360 7.68 -9.50 10.77
CA ASP A 360 7.52 -8.87 12.09
C ASP A 360 6.10 -9.04 12.66
N ILE A 361 5.97 -9.90 13.68
CA ILE A 361 4.71 -10.20 14.38
C ILE A 361 4.54 -9.40 15.67
N THR A 362 5.35 -8.36 15.89
CA THR A 362 5.23 -7.53 17.09
C THR A 362 3.87 -6.85 17.11
N SER A 363 3.03 -7.19 18.10
CA SER A 363 1.72 -6.57 18.33
C SER A 363 1.68 -5.77 19.63
N TRP A 364 0.71 -4.87 19.75
CA TRP A 364 0.46 -4.13 21.00
C TRP A 364 0.18 -5.05 22.17
N SER A 365 -0.71 -6.02 21.93
CA SER A 365 -1.21 -6.94 22.93
C SER A 365 -0.10 -7.84 23.49
N ARG A 366 1.00 -8.03 22.72
CA ARG A 366 2.05 -9.03 22.99
C ARG A 366 1.51 -10.46 23.16
N GLN A 367 0.26 -10.70 22.77
CA GLN A 367 -0.42 -11.99 22.89
C GLN A 367 -0.18 -12.89 21.67
N HIS A 368 0.30 -12.33 20.55
CA HIS A 368 0.46 -13.05 19.30
C HIS A 368 1.80 -13.77 19.20
N GLY A 369 2.03 -14.71 20.11
CA GLY A 369 3.16 -15.64 20.01
C GLY A 369 3.00 -16.58 18.82
N ARG A 370 4.11 -16.94 18.17
CA ARG A 370 4.09 -17.91 17.08
C ARG A 370 5.26 -18.87 17.10
N THR A 371 4.97 -20.16 17.07
CA THR A 371 5.98 -21.21 16.94
C THR A 371 6.18 -21.55 15.47
N VAL A 372 7.42 -21.57 15.00
CA VAL A 372 7.77 -22.12 13.68
C VAL A 372 7.95 -23.62 13.83
N GLU A 373 7.06 -24.39 13.23
CA GLU A 373 7.11 -25.86 13.30
C GLU A 373 7.91 -26.43 12.13
N MET A 374 8.39 -27.69 12.26
CA MET A 374 9.04 -28.38 11.13
C MET A 374 8.14 -28.45 9.90
N ALA A 375 6.82 -28.57 10.11
CA ALA A 375 5.82 -28.57 9.03
C ALA A 375 5.82 -27.28 8.19
N ASP A 376 6.25 -26.14 8.77
CA ASP A 376 6.37 -24.88 8.05
C ASP A 376 7.57 -24.85 7.12
N LEU A 377 8.58 -25.69 7.32
CA LEU A 377 9.80 -25.72 6.50
C LEU A 377 9.73 -26.75 5.36
N LEU A 378 8.75 -27.66 5.39
CA LEU A 378 8.61 -28.71 4.38
C LEU A 378 8.07 -28.16 3.07
N ARG A 379 8.54 -28.76 1.98
CA ARG A 379 8.07 -28.43 0.63
C ARG A 379 6.57 -28.73 0.51
N PRO A 380 5.75 -27.82 -0.08
CA PRO A 380 4.34 -28.09 -0.32
C PRO A 380 4.13 -29.40 -1.10
N GLY A 381 3.23 -30.26 -0.61
CA GLY A 381 2.93 -31.56 -1.21
C GLY A 381 3.92 -32.68 -0.90
N PHE A 382 4.96 -32.45 -0.10
CA PHE A 382 5.87 -33.51 0.34
C PHE A 382 5.12 -34.58 1.17
N GLN A 383 5.31 -35.84 0.79
CA GLN A 383 4.75 -37.01 1.49
C GLN A 383 5.89 -37.94 1.87
N HIS A 384 5.90 -38.39 3.13
CA HIS A 384 6.82 -39.41 3.62
C HIS A 384 6.10 -40.30 4.65
N PRO A 385 6.30 -41.64 4.63
CA PRO A 385 5.60 -42.55 5.54
C PRO A 385 5.76 -42.18 7.03
N GLU A 386 6.94 -41.69 7.39
CA GLU A 386 7.26 -41.33 8.78
C GLU A 386 6.92 -39.88 9.15
N LEU A 387 6.47 -39.06 8.20
CA LEU A 387 6.26 -37.64 8.44
C LEU A 387 5.22 -37.37 9.53
N ALA A 388 4.09 -38.08 9.48
CA ALA A 388 3.02 -37.93 10.47
C ALA A 388 3.50 -38.32 11.88
N HIS A 389 4.25 -39.42 11.97
CA HIS A 389 4.83 -39.88 13.23
C HIS A 389 5.86 -38.87 13.76
N PHE A 390 6.74 -38.37 12.90
CA PHE A 390 7.74 -37.37 13.24
C PHE A 390 7.13 -36.06 13.77
N LEU A 391 6.15 -35.49 13.05
CA LEU A 391 5.46 -34.27 13.46
C LEU A 391 4.66 -34.45 14.75
N GLY A 392 4.17 -35.66 15.03
CA GLY A 392 3.45 -35.99 16.27
C GLY A 392 4.32 -35.95 17.54
N ARG A 393 5.61 -36.26 17.45
CA ARG A 393 6.51 -36.33 18.63
C ARG A 393 6.84 -34.96 19.22
N GLY A 394 6.98 -33.92 18.40
CA GLY A 394 7.28 -32.55 18.87
C GLY A 394 6.26 -32.06 19.91
N LYS A 395 4.98 -32.38 19.69
CA LYS A 395 3.88 -32.02 20.59
C LYS A 395 3.91 -32.73 21.96
N GLN A 396 4.64 -33.85 22.08
CA GLN A 396 4.73 -34.59 23.33
C GLN A 396 5.85 -34.07 24.24
N ARG A 397 6.98 -33.61 23.67
CA ARG A 397 8.13 -33.12 24.44
C ARG A 397 7.84 -31.79 25.16
N SER A 398 7.08 -30.89 24.53
CA SER A 398 6.71 -29.60 25.15
C SER A 398 5.91 -29.75 26.44
N LYS A 399 5.20 -30.88 26.64
CA LYS A 399 4.44 -31.14 27.88
C LYS A 399 5.30 -31.63 29.05
N VAL A 400 6.50 -32.18 28.79
CA VAL A 400 7.32 -32.83 29.82
C VAL A 400 8.26 -31.84 30.52
N ILE A 401 8.61 -30.72 29.86
CA ILE A 401 9.53 -29.72 30.42
C ILE A 401 8.93 -28.98 31.64
N ASP A 402 7.60 -28.96 31.78
CA ASP A 402 6.92 -28.39 32.97
C ASP A 402 6.87 -29.34 34.18
N SER A 403 7.20 -30.63 34.02
CA SER A 403 7.30 -31.57 35.14
C SER A 403 8.76 -31.73 35.57
N THR A 404 9.21 -30.84 36.46
CA THR A 404 10.54 -30.83 37.06
C THR A 404 10.74 -32.02 38.00
N ASP A 405 11.07 -33.19 37.44
CA ASP A 405 11.63 -34.30 38.23
C ASP A 405 12.94 -34.76 37.56
N CYS A 406 14.06 -34.42 38.20
CA CYS A 406 15.42 -34.43 37.66
C CYS A 406 16.04 -35.85 37.62
N GLY A 407 15.26 -36.86 37.23
CA GLY A 407 15.75 -38.22 37.11
C GLY A 407 16.62 -38.39 35.87
N ASP A 408 17.86 -38.87 36.07
CA ASP A 408 18.87 -39.18 35.04
C ASP A 408 18.24 -39.82 33.79
N ALA A 409 17.96 -38.99 32.79
CA ALA A 409 17.36 -39.42 31.53
C ALA A 409 18.46 -39.99 30.63
N ASP A 410 18.46 -41.31 30.54
CA ASP A 410 19.31 -42.13 29.69
C ASP A 410 19.32 -41.63 28.23
N ASP A 411 20.54 -41.46 27.70
CA ASP A 411 20.96 -40.88 26.42
C ASP A 411 20.55 -41.71 25.19
N THR A 412 19.27 -42.10 25.10
CA THR A 412 18.72 -42.95 24.02
C THR A 412 18.21 -42.14 22.82
N GLY A 413 18.59 -40.86 22.71
CA GLY A 413 17.88 -39.87 21.87
C GLY A 413 18.34 -39.68 20.42
N PHE A 414 19.38 -40.38 19.94
CA PHE A 414 20.10 -40.01 18.70
C PHE A 414 19.84 -40.86 17.45
N GLU A 415 19.20 -42.04 17.55
CA GLU A 415 18.95 -42.87 16.35
C GLU A 415 17.87 -42.29 15.41
N ASP A 416 17.07 -41.34 15.89
CA ASP A 416 15.97 -40.69 15.14
C ASP A 416 16.45 -39.48 14.31
N ASP A 417 17.73 -39.11 14.39
CA ASP A 417 18.28 -37.92 13.72
C ASP A 417 18.58 -38.10 12.23
N GLN A 418 18.33 -39.29 11.67
CA GLN A 418 18.62 -39.58 10.26
C GLN A 418 17.43 -39.42 9.33
N VAL A 419 16.21 -39.71 9.81
CA VAL A 419 14.99 -39.73 8.99
C VAL A 419 14.68 -38.36 8.37
N TRP A 420 14.78 -37.30 9.16
CA TRP A 420 14.44 -35.95 8.68
C TRP A 420 15.45 -35.42 7.64
N LYS A 421 16.65 -36.00 7.54
CA LYS A 421 17.63 -35.64 6.50
C LYS A 421 17.15 -36.02 5.10
N GLU A 422 16.21 -36.95 4.99
CA GLU A 422 15.58 -37.38 3.74
C GLU A 422 14.39 -36.49 3.34
N PHE A 423 13.92 -35.60 4.23
CA PHE A 423 12.79 -34.75 3.95
C PHE A 423 13.12 -33.67 2.91
N GLN A 424 12.12 -33.31 2.10
CA GLN A 424 12.23 -32.22 1.16
C GLN A 424 11.76 -30.93 1.82
N TYR A 425 12.71 -30.01 1.98
CA TYR A 425 12.47 -28.69 2.55
C TYR A 425 12.32 -27.64 1.45
N VAL A 426 11.65 -26.53 1.81
CA VAL A 426 11.71 -25.31 1.02
C VAL A 426 13.15 -24.83 0.92
N ARG A 427 13.52 -24.27 -0.23
CA ARG A 427 14.89 -23.83 -0.50
C ARG A 427 14.88 -22.38 -0.96
N VAL A 428 15.56 -21.54 -0.20
CA VAL A 428 15.78 -20.12 -0.50
C VAL A 428 17.28 -19.85 -0.45
N PRO A 429 18.05 -20.45 -1.39
CA PRO A 429 19.51 -20.48 -1.30
C PRO A 429 20.16 -19.12 -1.53
N ALA A 430 19.43 -18.15 -2.10
CA ALA A 430 19.93 -16.81 -2.35
C ALA A 430 19.81 -15.88 -1.12
N MET A 431 19.04 -16.26 -0.09
CA MET A 431 18.75 -15.37 1.04
C MET A 431 20.04 -15.03 1.80
N SER A 432 20.37 -13.73 1.82
CA SER A 432 21.55 -13.19 2.50
C SER A 432 21.18 -12.40 3.75
N MET A 433 19.97 -11.84 3.82
CA MET A 433 19.48 -11.09 4.98
C MET A 433 18.12 -11.62 5.44
N PHE A 434 18.02 -11.94 6.73
CA PHE A 434 16.83 -12.51 7.35
C PHE A 434 16.56 -11.84 8.68
N ILE A 435 15.40 -11.18 8.77
CA ILE A 435 14.96 -10.42 9.93
C ILE A 435 13.67 -11.05 10.45
N LEU A 436 13.73 -11.56 11.68
CA LEU A 436 12.62 -12.19 12.38
C LEU A 436 12.34 -11.43 13.68
N THR A 437 11.26 -10.65 13.71
CA THR A 437 10.96 -9.75 14.83
C THR A 437 9.64 -10.11 15.50
N GLY A 438 9.60 -10.13 16.83
CA GLY A 438 8.39 -10.38 17.64
C GLY A 438 8.45 -11.66 18.47
N PRO A 439 7.37 -12.07 19.15
CA PRO A 439 7.37 -13.26 20.02
C PRO A 439 7.37 -14.59 19.23
N TRP A 440 8.44 -14.86 18.47
CA TRP A 440 8.64 -16.12 17.78
C TRP A 440 9.21 -17.19 18.73
N SER A 441 8.83 -18.45 18.52
CA SER A 441 9.43 -19.62 19.16
C SER A 441 9.94 -20.59 18.10
N LEU A 442 11.19 -21.04 18.22
CA LEU A 442 11.80 -22.00 17.30
C LEU A 442 12.53 -23.07 18.10
N GLU A 443 12.22 -24.33 17.84
CA GLU A 443 12.96 -25.46 18.40
C GLU A 443 14.34 -25.60 17.74
N SER A 444 15.30 -26.17 18.46
CA SER A 444 16.71 -26.31 18.02
C SER A 444 16.83 -27.09 16.70
N ARG A 445 15.96 -28.08 16.48
CA ARG A 445 15.87 -28.84 15.22
C ARG A 445 15.35 -27.99 14.06
N VAL A 446 14.40 -27.09 14.33
CA VAL A 446 13.87 -26.15 13.33
C VAL A 446 14.96 -25.17 12.92
N LEU A 447 15.76 -24.66 13.87
CA LEU A 447 16.91 -23.80 13.58
C LEU A 447 17.96 -24.52 12.72
N GLU A 448 18.30 -25.77 13.04
CA GLU A 448 19.25 -26.57 12.27
C GLU A 448 18.79 -26.78 10.83
N VAL A 449 17.52 -27.12 10.61
CA VAL A 449 16.95 -27.28 9.26
C VAL A 449 16.86 -25.94 8.54
N LEU A 450 16.40 -24.88 9.22
CA LEU A 450 16.23 -23.55 8.65
C LEU A 450 17.57 -23.07 8.08
N PHE A 451 18.63 -23.05 8.89
CA PHE A 451 19.93 -22.55 8.43
C PHE A 451 20.73 -23.58 7.64
N GLY A 452 20.55 -24.88 7.87
CA GLY A 452 21.32 -25.92 7.18
C GLY A 452 20.75 -26.33 5.81
N LYS A 453 19.43 -26.19 5.61
CA LYS A 453 18.73 -26.69 4.41
C LYS A 453 17.91 -25.62 3.69
N VAL A 454 17.22 -24.74 4.43
CA VAL A 454 16.29 -23.77 3.84
C VAL A 454 17.01 -22.51 3.36
N VAL A 455 17.78 -21.85 4.24
CA VAL A 455 18.52 -20.60 3.98
C VAL A 455 20.03 -20.77 4.25
N PRO A 456 20.73 -21.64 3.48
CA PRO A 456 22.12 -21.99 3.75
C PRO A 456 23.15 -20.86 3.53
N SER A 457 22.76 -19.76 2.88
CA SER A 457 23.68 -18.68 2.48
C SER A 457 23.51 -17.40 3.30
N ILE A 458 22.89 -17.49 4.47
CA ILE A 458 22.57 -16.31 5.29
C ILE A 458 23.85 -15.62 5.79
N GLN A 459 23.89 -14.30 5.67
CA GLN A 459 25.03 -13.46 6.07
C GLN A 459 24.65 -12.48 7.19
N ASP A 460 23.45 -11.92 7.10
CA ASP A 460 22.89 -11.01 8.10
C ASP A 460 21.63 -11.64 8.69
N LEU A 461 21.68 -11.88 10.00
CA LEU A 461 20.61 -12.52 10.75
C LEU A 461 20.26 -11.65 11.95
N THR A 462 19.04 -11.10 11.94
CA THR A 462 18.47 -10.39 13.08
C THR A 462 17.26 -11.18 13.58
N MET A 463 17.35 -11.72 14.79
CA MET A 463 16.24 -12.45 15.40
C MET A 463 15.93 -11.90 16.78
N TRP A 464 14.70 -11.44 16.99
CA TRP A 464 14.13 -11.22 18.31
C TRP A 464 13.10 -12.33 18.50
N SER A 465 13.43 -13.34 19.28
CA SER A 465 12.59 -14.52 19.49
C SER A 465 12.90 -15.18 20.83
N GLN A 466 12.00 -16.00 21.33
CA GLN A 466 12.09 -16.72 22.60
C GLN A 466 12.32 -18.22 22.36
N GLY A 467 12.71 -18.97 23.39
CA GLY A 467 12.68 -20.44 23.36
C GLY A 467 13.96 -21.15 22.94
N TYR A 468 15.09 -20.46 22.79
CA TYR A 468 16.40 -21.10 22.60
C TYR A 468 17.50 -20.43 23.41
N SER A 469 18.50 -21.21 23.77
CA SER A 469 19.74 -20.76 24.39
C SER A 469 20.72 -20.23 23.35
N VAL A 470 21.66 -19.39 23.79
CA VAL A 470 22.78 -18.93 22.95
C VAL A 470 23.58 -20.11 22.37
N GLY A 471 23.73 -21.20 23.14
CA GLY A 471 24.46 -22.39 22.71
C GLY A 471 23.77 -23.12 21.55
N GLU A 472 22.44 -23.25 21.59
CA GLU A 472 21.66 -23.81 20.47
C GLU A 472 21.80 -22.94 19.22
N TRP A 473 21.75 -21.62 19.40
CA TRP A 473 21.90 -20.68 18.30
C TRP A 473 23.26 -20.79 17.61
N VAL A 474 24.35 -20.82 18.39
CA VAL A 474 25.71 -21.05 17.87
C VAL A 474 25.82 -22.40 17.19
N THR A 475 25.20 -23.44 17.75
CA THR A 475 25.26 -24.80 17.19
C THR A 475 24.54 -24.90 15.84
N SER A 476 23.38 -24.27 15.70
CA SER A 476 22.58 -24.27 14.47
C SER A 476 23.13 -23.34 13.37
N THR A 477 24.02 -22.40 13.71
CA THR A 477 24.61 -21.43 12.77
C THR A 477 26.09 -21.69 12.47
N LYS A 478 26.70 -22.71 13.09
CA LYS A 478 28.15 -22.98 12.99
C LYS A 478 28.68 -23.21 11.57
N HIS A 479 27.84 -23.64 10.63
CA HIS A 479 28.23 -23.90 9.24
C HIS A 479 28.20 -22.66 8.35
N LEU A 480 27.73 -21.53 8.87
CA LEU A 480 27.67 -20.25 8.14
C LEU A 480 29.00 -19.49 8.16
N TYR A 481 29.98 -19.97 8.93
CA TYR A 481 31.31 -19.36 9.12
C TYR A 481 32.44 -20.19 8.51
#